data_AF-A0A381UNQ4-F1
#
_entry.id   AF-A0A381UNQ4-F1
#
_cell.length_a   1.000
_cell.length_b   1.000
_cell.length_c   1.000
_cell.angle_alpha   90.00
_cell.angle_beta   90.00
_cell.angle_gamma   90.00
#
_symmetry.space_group_name_H-M   'P 1'
#
loop_
_entity.id
_entity.type
_entity.pdbx_description
1 polymer ?
#
loop_
_entity_poly.entity_id
_entity_poly.type
_entity_poly.pdbx_seq_one_letter_code
_entity_poly.pdbx_strand_id
1 'polypeptide(L)'
;MYNYLILIGLLFISCAAPPPPKPVVMPPTRQSSSGPVEETIFSRGYMSEYDIWEFLRENPSEKDVIETFGLPDSVWLDDGQSTKFLYYFISELQDYNTIEISAKTDSVSGFEWD
;
A
#
# COMPACT_ATOMS: atom_id res chain seq x y z
N MET A 1 -28.24 23.42 46.05
CA MET A 1 -27.00 24.03 45.49
C MET A 1 -25.86 23.02 45.25
N TYR A 2 -26.12 21.70 45.23
CA TYR A 2 -25.07 20.68 45.00
C TYR A 2 -25.10 20.08 43.58
N ASN A 3 -26.26 20.11 42.92
CA ASN A 3 -26.46 19.47 41.61
C ASN A 3 -25.83 20.22 40.43
N TYR A 4 -25.56 21.52 40.54
CA TYR A 4 -24.92 22.31 39.47
C TYR A 4 -23.41 22.06 39.38
N LEU A 5 -22.77 21.64 40.47
CA LEU A 5 -21.33 21.36 40.51
C LEU A 5 -20.98 20.04 39.78
N ILE A 6 -21.91 19.06 39.77
CA ILE A 6 -21.73 17.78 39.09
C ILE A 6 -21.77 17.95 37.56
N LEU A 7 -22.60 18.87 37.06
CA LEU A 7 -22.76 19.11 35.62
C LEU A 7 -21.53 19.77 34.98
N ILE A 8 -20.76 20.55 35.74
CA ILE A 8 -19.53 21.21 35.28
C ILE A 8 -18.35 20.22 35.22
N GLY A 9 -18.34 19.20 36.10
CA GLY A 9 -17.29 18.16 36.11
C GLY A 9 -17.31 17.23 34.90
N LEU A 10 -18.47 17.02 34.26
CA LEU A 10 -18.64 16.13 33.10
C LEU A 10 -18.16 16.75 31.77
N LEU A 11 -18.02 18.07 31.69
CA LEU A 11 -17.59 18.78 30.48
C LEU A 11 -16.09 18.65 30.19
N PHE A 12 -15.27 18.26 31.18
CA PHE A 12 -13.82 18.18 31.03
C PHE A 12 -13.29 16.81 30.56
N ILE A 13 -14.15 15.80 30.40
CA ILE A 13 -13.75 14.45 29.96
C ILE A 13 -13.88 14.29 28.43
N SER A 14 -14.48 15.26 27.73
CA SER A 14 -14.83 15.12 26.30
C SER A 14 -13.74 15.52 25.30
N CYS A 15 -12.54 15.93 25.73
CA CYS A 15 -11.44 16.33 24.85
C CYS A 15 -10.24 15.40 24.96
N ALA A 16 -10.41 14.10 24.65
CA ALA A 16 -9.28 13.28 24.25
C ALA A 16 -9.01 13.57 22.76
N ALA A 17 -7.87 14.19 22.44
CA ALA A 17 -7.46 14.37 21.05
C ALA A 17 -7.33 12.98 20.39
N PRO A 18 -7.80 12.81 19.14
CA PRO A 18 -7.62 11.54 18.43
C PRO A 18 -6.13 11.19 18.36
N PRO A 19 -5.78 9.89 18.42
CA PRO A 19 -4.40 9.47 18.30
C PRO A 19 -3.80 10.02 16.99
N PRO A 20 -2.52 10.40 16.99
CA PRO A 20 -1.87 10.88 15.78
C PRO A 20 -1.98 9.81 14.67
N PRO A 21 -2.17 10.22 13.41
CA PRO A 21 -2.21 9.28 12.31
C PRO A 21 -0.91 8.46 12.26
N LYS A 22 -1.03 7.15 12.06
CA LYS A 22 0.14 6.30 11.87
C LYS A 22 0.86 6.76 10.60
N PRO A 23 2.19 6.97 10.64
CA PRO A 23 2.95 7.28 9.44
C PRO A 23 2.79 6.18 8.38
N VAL A 24 2.63 6.58 7.13
CA VAL A 24 2.63 5.63 6.00
C VAL A 24 4.07 5.18 5.75
N VAL A 25 4.28 3.86 5.74
CA VAL A 25 5.57 3.25 5.41
C VAL A 25 5.58 2.93 3.92
N MET A 26 6.58 3.43 3.20
CA MET A 26 6.76 3.15 1.77
C MET A 26 7.58 1.88 1.57
N PRO A 27 7.21 1.01 0.60
CA PRO A 27 8.01 -0.14 0.27
C PRO A 27 9.33 0.28 -0.41
N PRO A 28 10.39 -0.54 -0.31
CA PRO A 28 11.64 -0.29 -1.01
C PRO A 28 11.47 -0.45 -2.53
N THR A 29 12.32 0.21 -3.30
CA THR A 29 12.39 0.06 -4.76
C THR A 29 13.58 -0.80 -5.16
N ARG A 30 13.56 -1.33 -6.40
CA ARG A 30 14.69 -2.10 -6.97
C ARG A 30 16.02 -1.36 -6.82
N GLN A 31 16.04 -0.06 -7.08
CA GLN A 31 17.26 0.77 -7.01
C GLN A 31 17.80 0.93 -5.59
N SER A 32 16.93 0.87 -4.57
CA SER A 32 17.33 0.97 -3.16
C SER A 32 17.94 -0.31 -2.61
N SER A 33 17.73 -1.44 -3.30
CA SER A 33 18.28 -2.74 -2.91
C SER A 33 19.75 -2.87 -3.35
N SER A 34 20.64 -3.20 -2.42
CA SER A 34 22.06 -3.47 -2.69
C SER A 34 22.37 -4.96 -2.86
N GLY A 35 21.33 -5.80 -2.81
CA GLY A 35 21.43 -7.26 -2.90
C GLY A 35 21.24 -7.79 -4.32
N PRO A 36 21.41 -9.12 -4.51
CA PRO A 36 21.03 -9.80 -5.74
C PRO A 36 19.54 -9.57 -6.04
N VAL A 37 19.20 -9.40 -7.32
CA VAL A 37 17.80 -9.36 -7.75
C VAL A 37 17.17 -10.71 -7.43
N GLU A 38 16.20 -10.72 -6.52
CA GLU A 38 15.46 -11.92 -6.15
C GLU A 38 14.53 -12.32 -7.30
N GLU A 39 14.61 -13.58 -7.74
CA GLU A 39 13.71 -14.10 -8.76
C GLU A 39 12.37 -14.47 -8.13
N THR A 40 11.29 -13.90 -8.65
CA THR A 40 9.92 -14.21 -8.24
C THR A 40 9.22 -15.10 -9.26
N ILE A 41 8.01 -15.56 -8.93
CA ILE A 41 7.18 -16.30 -9.90
C ILE A 41 6.83 -15.45 -11.13
N PHE A 42 6.65 -14.14 -10.94
CA PHE A 42 6.45 -13.20 -12.02
C PHE A 42 7.72 -13.05 -12.87
N SER A 43 8.88 -12.77 -12.26
CA SER A 43 10.12 -12.52 -13.03
C SER A 43 10.63 -13.75 -13.78
N ARG A 44 10.17 -14.95 -13.40
CA ARG A 44 10.44 -16.21 -14.12
C ARG A 44 9.46 -16.48 -15.27
N GLY A 45 8.46 -15.64 -15.47
CA GLY A 45 7.43 -15.81 -16.50
C GLY A 45 6.47 -16.96 -16.20
N TYR A 46 6.25 -17.29 -14.92
CA TYR A 46 5.34 -18.38 -14.52
C TYR A 46 3.89 -17.93 -14.30
N MET A 47 3.59 -16.66 -14.57
CA MET A 47 2.24 -16.10 -14.48
C MET A 47 1.81 -15.61 -15.85
N SER A 48 0.62 -16.02 -16.28
CA SER A 48 -0.08 -15.39 -17.40
C SER A 48 -0.71 -14.06 -16.98
N GLU A 49 -1.13 -13.24 -17.94
CA GLU A 49 -1.93 -12.04 -17.69
C GLU A 49 -3.19 -12.35 -16.86
N TYR A 50 -3.83 -13.51 -17.10
CA TYR A 50 -4.99 -13.94 -16.33
C TYR A 50 -4.63 -14.29 -14.88
N ASP A 51 -3.50 -14.96 -14.64
CA ASP A 51 -3.03 -15.29 -13.29
C ASP A 51 -2.72 -14.01 -12.50
N ILE A 52 -2.12 -13.01 -13.16
CA ILE A 52 -1.86 -11.69 -12.60
C ILE A 52 -3.16 -10.99 -12.23
N TRP A 53 -4.12 -10.95 -13.16
CA TRP A 53 -5.41 -10.31 -12.93
C TRP A 53 -6.21 -10.96 -11.78
N GLU A 54 -6.27 -12.31 -11.76
CA GLU A 54 -6.91 -13.05 -10.66
C GLU A 54 -6.22 -12.75 -9.33
N PHE A 55 -4.88 -12.81 -9.28
CA PHE A 55 -4.13 -12.50 -8.06
C PHE A 55 -4.43 -11.10 -7.52
N LEU A 56 -4.36 -10.07 -8.37
CA LEU A 56 -4.55 -8.68 -7.94
C LEU A 56 -6.01 -8.39 -7.54
N ARG A 57 -6.98 -9.02 -8.18
CA ARG A 57 -8.41 -8.85 -7.87
C ARG A 57 -8.80 -9.40 -6.49
N GLU A 58 -8.04 -10.36 -5.95
CA GLU A 58 -8.27 -10.89 -4.59
C GLU A 58 -7.75 -9.96 -3.46
N ASN A 59 -7.38 -8.72 -3.79
CA ASN A 59 -6.89 -7.70 -2.86
C ASN A 59 -5.71 -8.17 -1.97
N PRO A 60 -4.63 -8.71 -2.55
CA PRO A 60 -3.47 -9.21 -1.80
C PRO A 60 -2.80 -8.08 -1.01
N SER A 61 -2.02 -8.45 0.02
CA SER A 61 -1.28 -7.46 0.80
C SER A 61 -0.12 -6.86 0.00
N GLU A 62 0.41 -5.69 0.42
CA GLU A 62 1.64 -5.12 -0.14
C GLU A 62 2.79 -6.13 -0.13
N LYS A 63 2.88 -6.90 0.96
CA LYS A 63 3.87 -7.96 1.11
C LYS A 63 3.69 -9.04 0.05
N ASP A 64 2.47 -9.55 -0.14
CA ASP A 64 2.21 -10.62 -1.11
C ASP A 64 2.49 -10.14 -2.54
N VAL A 65 2.18 -8.87 -2.85
CA VAL A 65 2.54 -8.23 -4.12
C VAL A 65 4.06 -8.24 -4.30
N ILE A 66 4.83 -7.81 -3.30
CA ILE A 66 6.30 -7.79 -3.39
C ILE A 66 6.88 -9.20 -3.52
N GLU A 67 6.35 -10.19 -2.81
CA GLU A 67 6.79 -11.59 -2.93
C GLU A 67 6.46 -12.18 -4.33
N THR A 68 5.38 -11.72 -4.95
CA THR A 68 4.90 -12.21 -6.25
C THR A 68 5.60 -11.53 -7.42
N PHE A 69 5.66 -10.19 -7.43
CA PHE A 69 6.17 -9.36 -8.53
C PHE A 69 7.62 -8.90 -8.35
N GLY A 70 8.15 -9.00 -7.13
CA GLY A 70 9.43 -8.43 -6.74
C GLY A 70 9.28 -6.97 -6.30
N LEU A 71 10.41 -6.29 -6.10
CA LEU A 71 10.39 -4.87 -5.77
C LEU A 71 9.90 -4.03 -6.97
N PRO A 72 9.14 -2.95 -6.74
CA PRO A 72 8.75 -2.00 -7.79
C PRO A 72 9.95 -1.17 -8.24
N ASP A 73 9.88 -0.65 -9.48
CA ASP A 73 10.87 0.26 -10.04
C ASP A 73 10.76 1.66 -9.40
N SER A 74 9.53 2.10 -9.12
CA SER A 74 9.24 3.37 -8.46
C SER A 74 8.03 3.26 -7.55
N VAL A 75 8.00 4.08 -6.51
CA VAL A 75 6.89 4.17 -5.57
C VAL A 75 6.49 5.63 -5.36
N TRP A 76 5.19 5.89 -5.31
CA TRP A 76 4.63 7.20 -5.04
C TRP A 76 3.50 7.10 -4.00
N LEU A 77 3.32 8.14 -3.19
CA LEU A 77 2.22 8.25 -2.23
C LEU A 77 1.40 9.47 -2.64
N ASP A 78 0.08 9.32 -2.73
CA ASP A 78 -0.80 10.45 -3.01
C ASP A 78 -0.71 11.53 -1.92
N ASP A 79 -1.07 12.76 -2.28
CA ASP A 79 -1.10 13.89 -1.35
C ASP A 79 -2.02 13.63 -0.14
N GLY A 80 -3.06 12.79 -0.33
CA GLY A 80 -3.98 12.37 0.71
C GLY A 80 -3.44 11.31 1.66
N GLN A 81 -2.25 10.75 1.41
CA GLN A 81 -1.65 9.63 2.15
C GLN A 81 -2.60 8.43 2.29
N SER A 82 -3.40 8.18 1.25
CA SER A 82 -4.43 7.17 1.20
C SER A 82 -4.06 5.98 0.33
N THR A 83 -3.23 6.19 -0.69
CA THR A 83 -2.87 5.20 -1.70
C THR A 83 -1.39 5.31 -2.07
N LYS A 84 -0.68 4.18 -1.99
CA LYS A 84 0.66 4.01 -2.54
C LYS A 84 0.53 3.46 -3.95
N PHE A 85 1.28 4.01 -4.89
CA PHE A 85 1.36 3.55 -6.28
C PHE A 85 2.70 2.86 -6.48
N LEU A 86 2.66 1.58 -6.84
CA LEU A 86 3.84 0.77 -7.16
C LEU A 86 3.91 0.62 -8.68
N TYR A 87 4.99 1.10 -9.27
CA TYR A 87 5.22 1.06 -10.72
C TYR A 87 6.18 -0.06 -11.08
N TYR A 88 5.79 -0.89 -12.04
CA TYR A 88 6.57 -1.99 -12.59
C TYR A 88 6.76 -1.77 -14.08
N PHE A 89 8.01 -1.58 -14.51
CA PHE A 89 8.33 -1.44 -15.93
C PHE A 89 8.30 -2.81 -16.62
N ILE A 90 7.46 -2.94 -17.65
CA ILE A 90 7.33 -4.14 -18.48
C ILE A 90 8.13 -3.93 -19.76
N SER A 91 9.23 -4.67 -19.89
CA SER A 91 10.19 -4.47 -20.99
C SER A 91 9.61 -4.81 -22.36
N GLU A 92 8.67 -5.75 -22.41
CA GLU A 92 7.98 -6.19 -23.62
C GLU A 92 7.05 -5.10 -24.16
N LEU A 93 6.39 -4.35 -23.26
CA LEU A 93 5.45 -3.27 -23.59
C LEU A 93 6.14 -1.91 -23.70
N GLN A 94 7.35 -1.78 -23.14
CA GLN A 94 8.07 -0.51 -22.97
C GLN A 94 7.24 0.53 -22.18
N ASP A 95 6.44 0.07 -21.22
CA ASP A 95 5.56 0.90 -20.40
C ASP A 95 5.53 0.42 -18.93
N TYR A 96 4.92 1.23 -18.08
CA TYR A 96 4.72 0.94 -16.66
C TYR A 96 3.31 0.44 -16.38
N ASN A 97 3.25 -0.74 -15.76
CA ASN A 97 2.04 -1.19 -15.08
C ASN A 97 2.03 -0.68 -13.64
N THR A 98 0.84 -0.45 -13.11
CA THR A 98 0.63 0.19 -11.81
C THR A 98 -0.21 -0.70 -10.89
N ILE A 99 0.24 -0.87 -9.66
CA ILE A 99 -0.53 -1.49 -8.58
C ILE A 99 -0.76 -0.44 -7.49
N GLU A 100 -2.02 -0.25 -7.11
CA GLU A 100 -2.42 0.67 -6.05
C GLU A 100 -2.61 -0.10 -4.74
N ILE A 101 -1.92 0.33 -3.69
CA ILE A 101 -2.02 -0.23 -2.33
C ILE A 101 -2.67 0.80 -1.42
N SER A 102 -3.74 0.42 -0.72
CA SER A 102 -4.32 1.29 0.30
C SER A 102 -3.35 1.46 1.47
N ALA A 103 -2.98 2.69 1.80
CA ALA A 103 -2.17 3.00 2.97
C ALA A 103 -2.90 2.71 4.30
N LYS A 104 -4.21 2.43 4.26
CA LYS A 104 -5.04 2.13 5.44
C LYS A 104 -5.12 0.63 5.72
N THR A 105 -5.32 -0.18 4.68
CA THR A 105 -5.53 -1.64 4.81
C THR A 105 -4.31 -2.46 4.45
N ASP A 106 -3.29 -1.83 3.84
CA ASP A 106 -2.07 -2.48 3.35
C ASP A 106 -2.37 -3.57 2.30
N SER A 107 -3.44 -3.38 1.53
CA SER A 107 -3.92 -4.31 0.50
C SER A 107 -4.14 -3.59 -0.83
N VAL A 108 -4.07 -4.34 -1.93
CA VAL A 108 -4.38 -3.85 -3.27
C VAL A 108 -5.79 -3.25 -3.30
N SER A 109 -5.90 -2.01 -3.77
CA SER A 109 -7.16 -1.28 -3.94
C SER A 109 -7.52 -1.05 -5.41
N GLY A 110 -6.56 -1.20 -6.32
CA GLY A 110 -6.73 -0.99 -7.75
C GLY A 110 -5.45 -1.38 -8.49
N PHE A 111 -5.53 -1.52 -9.81
CA PHE A 111 -4.38 -1.79 -10.66
C PHE A 111 -4.71 -1.47 -12.12
N GLU A 112 -3.68 -1.09 -12.87
CA GLU A 112 -3.67 -0.98 -14.33
C GLU A 112 -2.55 -1.91 -14.83
N TRP A 113 -2.94 -2.99 -15.48
CA TRP A 113 -2.04 -4.04 -15.91
C TRP A 113 -2.42 -4.50 -17.31
N ASP A 114 -1.62 -4.07 -18.28
CA ASP A 114 -1.69 -4.47 -19.69
C ASP A 114 -0.64 -5.54 -20.04
#